data_AF-A0A4P9Y5A5-F1
#
_entry.id   AF-A0A4P9Y5A5-F1
#
_cell.length_a   1.000
_cell.length_b   1.000
_cell.length_c   1.000
_cell.angle_alpha   90.00
_cell.angle_beta   90.00
_cell.angle_gamma   90.00
#
_symmetry.space_group_name_H-M   'P 1'
#
loop_
_entity.id
_entity.type
_entity.pdbx_description
1 polymer ?
#
loop_
_entity_poly.entity_id
_entity_poly.type
_entity_poly.pdbx_seq_one_letter_code
_entity_poly.pdbx_strand_id
1 'polypeptide(L)'
;TSSTPSEDGEDPNREDKRPLLTEEEKRSNHIKSEQKRRNAIRQGFIDLCACVPPLNNVKMSKSVMLEEAIDWIRRLSEECEELDSELDR
;
A
#
# COMPACT_ATOMS: atom_id res chain seq x y z
N THR A 1 22.84 -31.96 16.71
CA THR A 1 24.12 -31.52 16.14
C THR A 1 24.17 -30.01 16.23
N SER A 2 24.66 -29.49 17.36
CA SER A 2 25.88 -28.68 17.47
C SER A 2 26.12 -27.70 16.31
N SER A 3 26.08 -26.41 16.59
CA SER A 3 26.90 -25.41 15.90
C SER A 3 27.25 -24.33 16.92
N THR A 4 28.53 -24.32 17.26
CA THR A 4 29.27 -23.48 18.19
C THR A 4 29.47 -22.05 17.65
N PRO A 5 29.66 -21.03 18.53
CA PRO A 5 29.97 -19.67 18.14
C PRO A 5 31.49 -19.45 18.00
N SER A 6 31.93 -18.73 16.97
CA SER A 6 33.34 -18.39 16.72
C SER A 6 33.62 -16.91 17.01
N GLU A 7 34.44 -16.72 18.04
CA GLU A 7 35.56 -15.79 18.28
C GLU A 7 35.57 -14.35 17.77
N ASP A 8 35.97 -13.50 18.73
CA ASP A 8 36.19 -12.06 18.74
C ASP A 8 37.11 -11.50 17.65
N GLY A 9 36.64 -10.42 17.02
CA GLY A 9 37.43 -9.45 16.28
C GLY A 9 36.98 -8.04 16.65
N GLU A 10 37.74 -7.38 17.52
CA GLU A 10 37.54 -5.98 17.90
C GLU A 10 38.07 -5.04 16.79
N ASP A 11 37.15 -4.51 15.99
CA ASP A 11 37.41 -3.39 15.07
C ASP A 11 37.18 -2.06 15.82
N PRO A 12 38.20 -1.19 15.95
CA PRO A 12 38.13 0.03 16.75
C PRO A 12 37.37 1.18 16.08
N ASN A 13 36.77 0.99 14.91
CA ASN A 13 36.01 2.04 14.22
C ASN A 13 34.48 1.86 14.41
N ARG A 14 34.00 2.04 15.64
CA ARG A 14 32.55 2.02 15.98
C ARG A 14 32.00 3.41 16.32
N GLU A 15 32.43 4.47 15.64
CA GLU A 15 31.71 5.74 15.68
C GLU A 15 30.52 5.66 14.69
N ASP A 16 29.32 5.96 15.19
CA ASP A 16 27.99 5.86 14.54
C ASP A 16 27.31 4.48 14.40
N LYS A 17 27.58 3.55 15.32
CA LYS A 17 26.72 2.36 15.46
C LYS A 17 25.47 2.71 16.28
N ARG A 18 24.41 3.13 15.58
CA ARG A 18 23.05 3.21 16.16
C ARG A 18 22.80 1.93 16.98
N PRO A 19 22.37 2.03 18.25
CA PRO A 19 22.14 0.86 19.07
C PRO A 19 21.14 -0.07 18.37
N LEU A 20 21.40 -1.38 18.44
CA LEU A 20 20.46 -2.39 17.95
C LEU A 20 19.13 -2.19 18.68
N LEU A 21 18.02 -2.20 17.93
CA LEU A 21 16.68 -2.08 18.50
C LEU A 21 16.45 -3.21 19.51
N THR A 22 15.98 -2.86 20.70
CA THR A 22 15.48 -3.81 21.70
C THR A 22 14.27 -4.58 21.15
N GLU A 23 13.96 -5.74 21.72
CA GLU A 23 12.78 -6.51 21.30
C GLU A 23 11.47 -5.72 21.48
N GLU A 24 11.40 -4.88 22.51
CA GLU A 24 10.25 -4.00 22.73
C GLU A 24 10.16 -2.89 21.66
N GLU A 25 11.29 -2.29 21.27
CA GLU A 25 11.34 -1.32 20.18
C GLU A 25 11.00 -1.96 18.82
N LYS A 26 11.48 -3.18 18.55
CA LYS A 26 11.11 -3.93 17.34
C LYS A 26 9.61 -4.18 17.29
N ARG A 27 9.01 -4.63 18.39
CA ARG A 27 7.55 -4.87 18.50
C ARG A 27 6.77 -3.57 18.27
N SER A 28 7.20 -2.47 18.91
CA SER A 28 6.58 -1.16 18.76
C SER A 28 6.66 -0.66 17.32
N ASN A 29 7.83 -0.76 16.69
CA ASN A 29 8.04 -0.36 15.30
C ASN A 29 7.24 -1.21 14.32
N HIS A 30 7.12 -2.52 14.57
CA HIS A 30 6.27 -3.40 13.77
C HIS A 30 4.79 -2.96 13.82
N ILE A 31 4.25 -2.69 15.01
CA ILE A 31 2.87 -2.20 15.18
C ILE A 31 2.66 -0.88 14.43
N LYS A 32 3.58 0.08 14.62
CA LYS A 32 3.51 1.40 13.96
C LYS A 32 3.58 1.28 12.43
N SER A 33 4.47 0.43 11.93
CA SER A 33 4.64 0.20 10.49
C SER A 33 3.39 -0.41 9.87
N GLU A 34 2.78 -1.39 10.55
CA GLU A 34 1.54 -2.00 10.07
C GLU A 34 0.36 -1.04 10.14
N GLN A 35 0.27 -0.21 11.19
CA GLN A 35 -0.76 0.83 11.26
C GLN A 35 -0.62 1.85 10.14
N LYS A 36 0.61 2.30 9.84
CA LYS A 36 0.90 3.15 8.68
C LYS A 36 0.48 2.49 7.37
N ARG A 37 0.85 1.22 7.17
CA ARG A 37 0.45 0.45 5.97
C ARG A 37 -1.07 0.38 5.82
N ARG A 38 -1.78 0.06 6.90
CA ARG A 38 -3.25 0.00 6.89
C ARG A 38 -3.89 1.36 6.65
N ASN A 39 -3.32 2.44 7.20
CA ASN A 39 -3.82 3.80 6.96
C ASN A 39 -3.65 4.20 5.50
N ALA A 40 -2.49 3.90 4.89
CA ALA A 40 -2.27 4.13 3.46
C ALA A 40 -3.27 3.37 2.59
N ILE A 41 -3.57 2.10 2.89
CA ILE A 41 -4.59 1.33 2.18
C ILE A 41 -5.97 1.98 2.32
N ARG A 42 -6.35 2.40 3.53
CA ARG A 42 -7.65 3.08 3.74
C ARG A 42 -7.73 4.38 2.94
N GLN A 43 -6.66 5.15 2.91
CA GLN A 43 -6.62 6.38 2.11
C GLN A 43 -6.78 6.07 0.61
N GLY A 44 -6.11 5.04 0.09
CA GLY A 44 -6.28 4.64 -1.30
C GLY A 44 -7.73 4.25 -1.68
N PHE A 45 -8.50 3.67 -0.75
CA PHE A 45 -9.94 3.42 -0.98
C PHE A 45 -10.77 4.71 -0.96
N ILE A 46 -10.41 5.69 -0.13
CA ILE A 46 -11.07 7.01 -0.13
C ILE A 46 -10.80 7.72 -1.45
N ASP A 47 -9.54 7.72 -1.91
CA ASP A 47 -9.14 8.33 -3.16
C ASP A 47 -9.81 7.63 -4.36
N LEU A 48 -9.93 6.30 -4.32
CA LEU A 48 -10.68 5.52 -5.31
C LEU A 48 -12.15 5.96 -5.38
N CYS A 49 -12.83 6.06 -4.23
CA CYS A 49 -14.22 6.52 -4.19
C CYS A 49 -14.37 7.92 -4.79
N ALA A 50 -13.42 8.83 -4.51
CA ALA A 50 -13.44 10.20 -5.02
C ALA A 50 -13.31 10.28 -6.55
N CYS A 51 -12.54 9.37 -7.16
CA CYS A 51 -12.30 9.32 -8.60
C CYS A 51 -13.41 8.60 -9.39
N VAL A 52 -14.19 7.74 -8.75
CA VAL A 52 -15.23 6.91 -9.39
C VAL A 52 -16.60 7.44 -8.99
N PRO A 53 -17.29 8.22 -9.85
CA PRO A 53 -18.54 8.90 -9.49
C PRO A 53 -19.63 7.98 -8.89
N PRO A 54 -19.84 6.74 -9.36
CA PRO A 54 -20.78 5.80 -8.74
C PRO A 54 -20.48 5.46 -7.27
N LEU A 55 -19.21 5.57 -6.85
CA LEU A 55 -18.75 5.23 -5.49
C LEU A 55 -18.73 6.43 -4.55
N ASN A 56 -19.03 7.65 -5.04
CA ASN A 56 -18.99 8.85 -4.23
C ASN A 56 -20.04 8.82 -3.11
N ASN A 57 -19.58 9.05 -1.88
CA ASN A 57 -20.41 9.14 -0.67
C ASN A 57 -21.24 7.88 -0.33
N VAL A 58 -20.93 6.72 -0.94
CA VAL A 58 -21.61 5.46 -0.63
C VAL A 58 -20.70 4.56 0.22
N LYS A 59 -21.23 4.06 1.35
CA LYS A 59 -20.56 3.00 2.11
C LYS A 59 -20.82 1.65 1.46
N MET A 60 -19.80 1.09 0.83
CA MET A 60 -19.82 -0.26 0.26
C MET A 60 -18.75 -1.15 0.89
N SER A 61 -18.78 -2.45 0.60
CA SER A 61 -17.68 -3.34 0.94
C SER A 61 -16.48 -3.06 0.04
N LYS A 62 -15.28 -3.44 0.48
CA LYS A 62 -14.05 -3.27 -0.33
C LYS A 62 -14.10 -4.04 -1.66
N SER A 63 -14.73 -5.22 -1.68
CA SER A 63 -14.87 -6.01 -2.91
C SER A 63 -15.75 -5.29 -3.92
N VAL A 64 -16.91 -4.80 -3.47
CA VAL A 64 -17.87 -4.07 -4.32
C VAL A 64 -17.26 -2.77 -4.85
N MET A 65 -16.48 -2.03 -4.04
CA MET A 65 -15.76 -0.85 -4.54
C MET A 65 -14.80 -1.20 -5.68
N LEU A 66 -14.09 -2.33 -5.60
CA LEU A 66 -13.15 -2.73 -6.64
C LEU A 66 -13.86 -3.21 -7.90
N GLU A 67 -14.96 -3.95 -7.76
CA GLU A 67 -15.80 -4.40 -8.88
C GLU A 67 -16.38 -3.19 -9.63
N GLU A 68 -16.99 -2.25 -8.92
CA GLU A 68 -17.56 -1.03 -9.52
C GLU A 68 -16.48 -0.15 -10.19
N ALA A 69 -15.28 -0.10 -9.62
CA ALA A 69 -14.17 0.63 -10.24
C ALA A 69 -13.73 -0.01 -11.57
N ILE A 70 -13.72 -1.34 -11.66
CA ILE A 70 -13.42 -2.06 -12.92
C ILE A 70 -14.49 -1.75 -13.96
N ASP A 71 -15.77 -1.81 -13.58
CA ASP A 71 -16.87 -1.55 -14.50
C ASP A 71 -16.91 -0.09 -14.95
N TRP A 72 -16.53 0.85 -14.06
CA TRP A 72 -16.35 2.25 -14.43
C TRP A 72 -15.25 2.45 -15.48
N ILE A 73 -14.09 1.81 -15.31
CA ILE A 73 -12.99 1.90 -16.28
C ILE A 73 -13.42 1.33 -17.64
N ARG A 74 -14.11 0.17 -17.66
CA ARG A 74 -14.60 -0.43 -18.91
C ARG A 74 -15.53 0.51 -19.67
N ARG A 75 -16.48 1.12 -18.97
CA ARG A 75 -17.43 2.06 -19.57
C ARG A 75 -16.72 3.30 -20.14
N LEU A 76 -15.75 3.86 -19.41
CA LEU A 76 -14.95 4.98 -19.91
C LEU A 76 -14.15 4.61 -21.16
N SER A 77 -13.60 3.40 -21.23
CA SER A 77 -12.91 2.94 -22.44
C SER A 77 -13.85 2.85 -23.63
N GLU A 78 -15.05 2.30 -23.45
CA GLU A 78 -16.08 2.21 -24.50
C GLU A 78 -16.52 3.61 -24.98
N GLU A 79 -16.75 4.54 -24.05
CA GLU A 79 -17.10 5.93 -24.37
C GLU A 79 -15.97 6.65 -25.13
N CYS A 80 -14.71 6.41 -24.76
CA CYS A 80 -13.56 6.95 -25.49
C CYS A 80 -13.49 6.40 -26.93
N GLU A 81 -13.67 5.09 -27.11
CA GLU A 81 -13.63 4.46 -28.44
C GLU A 81 -14.76 4.95 -29.36
N GLU A 82 -15.95 5.18 -28.80
CA GLU A 82 -17.09 5.72 -29.54
C GLU A 82 -16.83 7.17 -29.99
N LEU A 83 -16.31 8.02 -29.09
CA LEU A 83 -15.98 9.40 -29.39
C LEU A 83 -14.85 9.51 -30.44
N ASP A 84 -13.83 8.65 -30.35
CA ASP A 84 -12.76 8.58 -31.35
C ASP A 84 -13.36 8.16 -32.72
N SER A 85 -14.27 7.19 -32.73
CA SER A 85 -14.96 6.75 -33.95
C SER A 85 -15.87 7.80 -34.57
N GLU A 86 -16.40 8.74 -33.78
CA GLU A 86 -17.19 9.87 -34.26
C GLU A 86 -16.29 10.95 -34.89
N LEU A 87 -15.10 11.17 -34.34
CA LEU A 87 -14.13 12.15 -34.85
C LEU A 87 -13.47 11.69 -36.16
N ASP A 88 -13.30 10.38 -36.35
CA ASP A 88 -12.74 9.78 -37.56
C ASP A 88 -13.74 9.66 -38.74
N ARG A 89 -15.01 10.08 -38.56
CA ARG A 89 -16.03 10.18 -39.63
C ARG A 89 -16.07 11.55 -40.29
#